data_AF-A0A222NZJ3-F1
#
_entry.id   AF-A0A222NZJ3-F1
#
_cell.length_a   1.000
_cell.length_b   1.000
_cell.length_c   1.000
_cell.angle_alpha   90.00
_cell.angle_beta   90.00
_cell.angle_gamma   90.00
#
_symmetry.space_group_name_H-M   'P 1'
#
loop_
_entity.id
_entity.type
_entity.pdbx_description
1 polymer ?
#
loop_
_entity_poly.entity_id
_entity_poly.type
_entity_poly.pdbx_seq_one_letter_code
_entity_poly.pdbx_strand_id
1 'polypeptide(L)'
;MKSRFIGGILLIVGTSIGGGMLALPVANAATGFWQSSFFLLICWGAMTLGALFILEANLYLPPGKHMVSMAASTLGKPGLLIAWLSYLFLLYTLLSAYISGEQMSLAVYLRG
;
A
#
# COMPACT_ATOMS: atom_id res chain seq x y z
N MET A 1 15.86 -12.40 18.32
CA MET A 1 14.92 -11.26 18.21
C MET A 1 15.25 -10.27 17.09
N LYS A 2 16.54 -9.96 16.79
CA LYS A 2 16.94 -9.01 15.73
C LYS A 2 16.48 -9.37 14.30
N SER A 3 16.47 -10.66 13.92
CA SER A 3 16.10 -11.11 12.56
C SER A 3 14.63 -10.85 12.21
N ARG A 4 13.71 -10.98 13.17
CA ARG A 4 12.27 -10.72 12.96
C ARG A 4 12.01 -9.24 12.71
N PHE A 5 12.75 -8.35 13.38
CA PHE A 5 12.65 -6.90 13.21
C PHE A 5 13.20 -6.45 11.86
N ILE A 6 14.40 -6.90 11.50
CA ILE A 6 14.99 -6.65 10.16
C ILE A 6 14.10 -7.23 9.05
N GLY A 7 13.59 -8.44 9.22
CA GLY A 7 12.70 -9.09 8.24
C GLY A 7 11.38 -8.33 8.05
N GLY A 8 10.80 -7.80 9.14
CA GLY A 8 9.61 -6.96 9.06
C GLY A 8 9.87 -5.65 8.32
N ILE A 9 11.00 -4.98 8.60
CA ILE A 9 11.40 -3.75 7.89
C ILE A 9 11.59 -4.03 6.40
N LEU A 10 12.32 -5.10 6.05
CA LEU A 10 12.55 -5.48 4.65
C LEU A 10 11.25 -5.77 3.90
N LEU A 11 10.27 -6.41 4.54
CA LEU A 11 8.95 -6.64 3.92
C LEU A 11 8.20 -5.34 3.67
N ILE A 12 8.16 -4.43 4.66
CA ILE A 12 7.47 -3.13 4.51
C ILE A 12 8.14 -2.27 3.44
N VAL A 13 9.47 -2.24 3.42
CA VAL A 13 10.24 -1.51 2.41
C VAL A 13 10.00 -2.11 1.02
N GLY A 14 9.97 -3.43 0.89
CA GLY A 14 9.71 -4.13 -0.37
C GLY A 14 8.32 -3.85 -0.96
N THR A 15 7.27 -3.83 -0.12
CA THR A 15 5.90 -3.53 -0.58
C THR A 15 5.68 -2.04 -0.85
N SER A 16 6.40 -1.16 -0.15
CA SER A 16 6.29 0.30 -0.34
C SER A 16 7.04 0.81 -1.56
N ILE A 17 8.22 0.26 -1.86
CA ILE A 17 9.00 0.65 -3.05
C ILE A 17 8.28 0.13 -4.31
N GLY A 18 7.93 -1.16 -4.39
CA GLY A 18 7.05 -1.74 -5.41
C GLY A 18 7.34 -1.39 -6.88
N GLY A 19 6.49 -1.86 -7.81
CA GLY A 19 6.57 -1.46 -9.22
C GLY A 19 6.04 -0.04 -9.48
N GLY A 20 5.14 0.44 -8.60
CA GLY A 20 4.47 1.73 -8.76
C GLY A 20 5.36 2.95 -8.57
N MET A 21 6.48 2.84 -7.85
CA MET A 21 7.39 3.97 -7.63
C MET A 21 8.08 4.43 -8.92
N LEU A 22 8.26 3.55 -9.91
CA LEU A 22 8.79 3.92 -11.23
C LEU A 22 7.81 4.76 -12.07
N ALA A 23 6.51 4.69 -11.76
CA ALA A 23 5.48 5.47 -12.46
C ALA A 23 5.38 6.92 -11.93
N LEU A 24 5.83 7.17 -10.69
CA LEU A 24 5.73 8.49 -10.04
C LEU A 24 6.56 9.59 -10.74
N PRO A 25 7.82 9.38 -11.16
CA PRO A 25 8.58 10.39 -11.90
C PRO A 25 7.94 10.74 -13.24
N VAL A 26 7.36 9.75 -13.94
CA VAL A 26 6.69 9.95 -15.23
C VAL A 26 5.41 10.78 -15.05
N ALA A 27 4.62 10.50 -14.01
CA ALA A 27 3.42 11.27 -13.69
C ALA A 27 3.74 12.70 -13.21
N ASN A 28 4.80 12.88 -12.42
CA ASN A 28 5.19 14.17 -11.85
C ASN A 28 6.01 15.05 -12.81
N ALA A 29 6.54 14.49 -13.90
CA ALA A 29 7.22 15.26 -14.95
C ALA A 29 6.29 16.31 -15.61
N ALA A 30 4.98 16.08 -15.59
CA ALA A 30 3.99 16.98 -16.19
C ALA A 30 3.64 18.22 -15.34
N THR A 31 3.89 18.19 -14.02
CA THR A 31 3.35 19.19 -13.06
C THR A 31 4.42 20.09 -12.41
N GLY A 32 5.71 19.85 -12.70
CA GLY A 32 6.84 20.63 -12.21
C GLY A 32 7.40 20.13 -10.87
N PHE A 33 8.72 20.27 -10.68
CA PHE A 33 9.46 19.69 -9.55
C PHE A 33 9.01 20.21 -8.18
N TRP A 34 8.79 21.53 -8.07
CA TRP A 34 8.47 22.18 -6.80
C TRP A 34 7.08 21.80 -6.29
N GLN A 35 6.06 21.89 -7.15
CA GLN A 35 4.70 21.47 -6.83
C GLN A 35 4.65 19.97 -6.47
N SER A 36 5.33 19.12 -7.25
CA SER A 36 5.35 17.67 -7.01
C SER A 36 6.02 17.31 -5.67
N SER A 37 7.13 17.95 -5.32
CA SER A 37 7.78 17.72 -4.01
C SER A 37 6.88 18.08 -2.84
N PHE A 38 6.17 19.22 -2.92
CA PHE A 38 5.27 19.63 -1.84
C PHE A 38 4.10 18.65 -1.66
N PHE A 39 3.49 18.20 -2.76
CA PHE A 39 2.43 17.19 -2.73
C PHE A 39 2.91 15.84 -2.17
N LEU A 40 4.11 15.40 -2.56
CA LEU A 40 4.71 14.17 -2.04
C LEU A 40 4.96 14.25 -0.53
N LEU A 41 5.44 15.38 -0.03
CA LEU A 41 5.66 15.59 1.41
C LEU A 41 4.35 15.57 2.20
N ILE A 42 3.28 16.20 1.69
CA ILE A 42 1.95 16.15 2.31
C ILE A 42 1.41 14.72 2.31
N CYS A 43 1.49 14.03 1.17
CA CYS A 43 1.03 12.65 1.05
C CYS A 43 1.79 11.73 2.02
N TRP A 44 3.10 11.89 2.12
CA TRP A 44 3.93 11.16 3.09
C TRP A 44 3.50 11.42 4.54
N GLY A 45 3.24 12.68 4.91
CA GLY A 45 2.71 13.04 6.24
C GLY A 45 1.35 12.41 6.53
N ALA A 46 0.42 12.45 5.57
CA ALA A 46 -0.89 11.84 5.71
C ALA A 46 -0.82 10.31 5.84
N MET A 47 0.02 9.65 5.03
CA MET A 47 0.20 8.20 5.10
C MET A 47 0.88 7.75 6.40
N THR A 48 1.88 8.51 6.89
CA THR A 48 2.54 8.20 8.18
C THR A 48 1.59 8.36 9.37
N LEU A 49 0.75 9.41 9.38
CA LEU A 49 -0.31 9.54 10.38
C LEU A 49 -1.31 8.38 10.33
N GLY A 50 -1.74 7.96 9.13
CA GLY A 50 -2.60 6.79 8.96
C GLY A 50 -1.96 5.50 9.48
N ALA A 51 -0.66 5.30 9.23
CA ALA A 51 0.07 4.15 9.73
C ALA A 51 0.17 4.14 11.27
N LEU A 52 0.36 5.30 11.90
CA LEU A 52 0.36 5.44 13.36
C LEU A 52 -1.01 5.12 13.97
N PHE A 53 -2.12 5.57 13.36
CA PHE A 53 -3.46 5.18 13.81
C PHE A 53 -3.69 3.67 13.72
N ILE A 54 -3.24 3.03 12.64
CA ILE A 54 -3.32 1.57 12.49
C ILE A 54 -2.45 0.86 13.53
N LEU A 55 -1.28 1.42 13.86
CA LEU A 55 -0.38 0.89 14.88
C LEU A 55 -0.99 0.98 16.29
N GLU A 56 -1.62 2.10 16.63
CA GLU A 56 -2.31 2.29 17.90
C GLU A 56 -3.50 1.33 18.05
N ALA A 57 -4.32 1.21 17.01
CA ALA A 57 -5.38 0.20 16.95
C ALA A 57 -4.81 -1.23 17.04
N ASN A 58 -3.62 -1.48 16.50
CA ASN A 58 -2.96 -2.77 16.61
C ASN A 58 -2.53 -3.09 18.05
N LEU A 59 -2.03 -2.10 18.79
CA LEU A 59 -1.60 -2.26 20.18
C LEU A 59 -2.77 -2.44 21.15
N TYR A 60 -3.94 -1.86 20.85
CA TYR A 60 -5.14 -1.94 21.69
C TYR A 60 -5.81 -3.32 21.70
N LEU A 61 -5.52 -4.21 20.73
CA LEU A 61 -6.13 -5.54 20.64
C LEU A 61 -5.14 -6.67 20.96
N PRO A 62 -5.59 -7.76 21.63
CA PRO A 62 -4.73 -8.90 21.94
C PRO A 62 -4.21 -9.62 20.68
N PRO A 63 -2.98 -10.17 20.72
CA PRO A 63 -2.28 -10.74 19.56
C PRO A 63 -2.96 -12.01 19.05
N GLY A 64 -3.23 -12.08 17.73
CA GLY A 64 -3.73 -13.29 17.05
C GLY A 64 -4.88 -13.11 16.07
N LYS A 65 -5.31 -11.87 15.78
CA LYS A 65 -6.44 -11.59 14.87
C LYS A 65 -5.98 -10.86 13.61
N HIS A 66 -6.45 -11.31 12.44
CA HIS A 66 -6.19 -10.69 11.13
C HIS A 66 -6.64 -9.22 11.11
N MET A 67 -6.07 -8.39 10.22
CA MET A 67 -6.43 -6.97 10.04
C MET A 67 -7.96 -6.75 9.92
N VAL A 68 -8.67 -7.68 9.26
CA VAL A 68 -10.14 -7.67 9.13
C VAL A 68 -10.87 -7.91 10.46
N SER A 69 -10.31 -8.76 11.34
CA SER A 69 -10.83 -9.02 12.69
C SER A 69 -10.46 -7.91 13.68
N MET A 70 -9.36 -7.19 13.43
CA MET A 70 -9.02 -5.94 14.13
C MET A 70 -9.98 -4.80 13.80
N ALA A 71 -10.32 -4.65 12.51
CA ALA A 71 -11.34 -3.69 12.06
C ALA A 71 -12.73 -4.02 12.65
N ALA A 72 -13.06 -5.32 12.79
CA ALA A 72 -14.30 -5.77 13.42
C ALA A 72 -14.45 -5.36 14.89
N SER A 73 -13.34 -5.37 15.65
CA SER A 73 -13.37 -5.04 17.07
C SER A 73 -13.30 -3.53 17.33
N THR A 74 -12.76 -2.75 16.39
CA THR A 74 -12.63 -1.28 16.50
C THR A 74 -13.84 -0.54 15.92
N LEU A 75 -14.43 -1.07 14.84
CA LEU A 75 -15.48 -0.40 14.05
C LEU A 75 -16.82 -1.18 14.00
N GLY A 76 -16.87 -2.38 14.58
CA GLY A 76 -18.06 -3.24 14.64
C GLY A 76 -18.29 -4.13 13.41
N LYS A 77 -19.42 -4.87 13.41
CA LYS A 77 -19.85 -5.80 12.35
C LYS A 77 -19.98 -5.19 10.93
N PRO A 78 -20.49 -3.95 10.73
CA PRO A 78 -20.53 -3.37 9.38
C PRO A 78 -19.14 -2.98 8.87
N GLY A 79 -18.24 -2.56 9.76
CA GLY A 79 -16.85 -2.24 9.42
C GLY A 79 -16.04 -3.46 8.95
N LEU A 80 -16.31 -4.65 9.50
CA LEU A 80 -15.73 -5.90 9.01
C LEU A 80 -16.15 -6.20 7.56
N LEU A 81 -17.43 -6.01 7.22
CA LEU A 81 -17.92 -6.29 5.88
C LEU A 81 -17.30 -5.34 4.85
N ILE A 82 -17.25 -4.04 5.16
CA ILE A 82 -16.65 -3.02 4.29
C ILE A 82 -15.14 -3.23 4.13
N ALA A 83 -14.43 -3.53 5.23
CA ALA A 83 -12.99 -3.81 5.18
C ALA A 83 -12.69 -5.07 4.35
N TRP A 84 -13.49 -6.12 4.52
CA TRP A 84 -13.35 -7.37 3.76
C TRP A 84 -13.60 -7.17 2.25
N LEU A 85 -14.68 -6.46 1.90
CA LEU A 85 -14.99 -6.12 0.51
C LEU A 85 -13.91 -5.25 -0.14
N SER A 86 -13.46 -4.21 0.58
CA SER A 86 -12.40 -3.32 0.10
C SER A 86 -11.08 -4.07 -0.10
N TYR A 87 -10.76 -5.02 0.78
CA TYR A 87 -9.55 -5.82 0.67
C TYR A 87 -9.56 -6.74 -0.57
N LEU A 88 -10.69 -7.40 -0.84
CA LEU A 88 -10.85 -8.21 -2.06
C LEU A 88 -10.77 -7.36 -3.33
N PHE A 89 -11.42 -6.19 -3.32
CA PHE A 89 -11.37 -5.26 -4.44
C PHE A 89 -9.95 -4.74 -4.69
N LEU A 90 -9.22 -4.37 -3.62
CA LEU A 90 -7.83 -3.95 -3.69
C LEU A 90 -6.95 -5.04 -4.29
N LEU A 91 -7.05 -6.29 -3.79
CA LEU A 91 -6.27 -7.40 -4.33
C LEU A 91 -6.58 -7.69 -5.79
N TYR A 92 -7.86 -7.62 -6.20
CA TYR A 92 -8.27 -7.85 -7.58
C TYR A 92 -7.71 -6.78 -8.53
N THR A 93 -7.88 -5.51 -8.17
CA THR A 93 -7.35 -4.38 -8.95
C THR A 93 -5.83 -4.41 -9.03
N LEU A 94 -5.15 -4.76 -7.94
CA LEU A 94 -3.69 -4.88 -7.90
C LEU A 94 -3.19 -6.02 -8.80
N LEU A 95 -3.84 -7.19 -8.75
CA LEU A 95 -3.49 -8.32 -9.62
C LEU A 95 -3.71 -7.95 -11.10
N SER A 96 -4.84 -7.32 -11.43
CA SER A 96 -5.14 -6.86 -12.79
C SER A 96 -4.13 -5.83 -13.28
N ALA A 97 -3.70 -4.90 -12.42
CA ALA A 97 -2.71 -3.89 -12.76
C ALA A 97 -1.33 -4.49 -12.99
N TYR A 98 -0.92 -5.45 -12.15
CA TYR A 98 0.34 -6.17 -12.33
C TYR A 98 0.36 -6.92 -13.66
N ILE A 99 -0.69 -7.70 -13.93
CA ILE A 99 -0.92 -8.41 -15.20
C ILE A 99 -0.84 -7.41 -16.36
N SER A 100 -1.61 -6.34 -16.35
CA SER A 100 -1.59 -5.36 -17.45
C SER A 100 -0.21 -4.74 -17.71
N GLY A 101 0.57 -4.48 -16.64
CA GLY A 101 1.93 -3.94 -16.75
C GLY A 101 2.92 -4.91 -17.38
N GLU A 102 2.82 -6.20 -17.09
CA GLU A 102 3.67 -7.23 -17.68
C GLU A 102 3.29 -7.53 -19.15
N GLN A 103 2.02 -7.46 -19.53
CA GLN A 103 1.64 -7.54 -20.96
C GLN A 103 2.18 -6.37 -21.78
N MET A 104 2.14 -5.15 -21.23
CA MET A 104 2.71 -3.97 -21.90
C MET A 104 4.21 -4.17 -22.17
N SER A 105 4.94 -4.77 -21.22
CA SER A 105 6.38 -5.02 -21.36
C SER A 105 6.68 -6.10 -22.41
N LEU A 106 5.87 -7.16 -22.48
CA LEU A 106 6.03 -8.21 -23.49
C LEU A 106 5.68 -7.73 -24.92
N ALA A 107 4.65 -6.90 -25.06
CA ALA A 107 4.24 -6.34 -26.35
C ALA A 107 5.31 -5.41 -26.95
N VAL A 108 6.07 -4.71 -26.11
CA VAL A 108 7.23 -3.89 -26.54
C VAL A 108 8.37 -4.76 -27.05
N TYR A 109 8.62 -5.92 -26.43
CA TYR A 109 9.68 -6.85 -26.84
C TYR A 109 9.40 -7.57 -28.18
N LEU A 110 8.13 -7.82 -28.52
CA LEU A 110 7.74 -8.45 -29.78
C LEU A 110 7.61 -7.46 -30.96
N ARG A 111 7.64 -6.15 -30.68
CA ARG A 111 7.62 -5.08 -31.69
C ARG A 111 9.00 -4.48 -32.01
N GLY A 112 10.05 -4.97 -31.36
CA GLY A 112 11.45 -4.59 -31.61
C GLY A 112 12.15 -5.56 -32.56
#